data_AF-A0A1D1YY04-F1
#
_entry.id   AF-A0A1D1YY04-F1
#
_cell.length_a   1.000
_cell.length_b   1.000
_cell.length_c   1.000
_cell.angle_alpha   90.00
_cell.angle_beta   90.00
_cell.angle_gamma   90.00
#
_symmetry.space_group_name_H-M   'P 1'
#
loop_
_entity.id
_entity.type
_entity.pdbx_description
1 polymer ?
#
loop_
_entity_poly.entity_id
_entity_poly.type
_entity_poly.pdbx_seq_one_letter_code
_entity_poly.pdbx_strand_id
1 'polypeptide(L)'
;GVANPSRPPPSSTPASSRTSPQRGRATMPDVTAPPASAATAATPTGEDDNNLVKEEEEEKRVVEEISGWLRVYSDGSVDRTWTGDPELQYLVSPYHPSPSASAADAISLHDVSVHDGHLPLRIYLPITFTGAGGDGQRRQRSPVLLHFHGGGFCITRPSWYLYYQFYARLARETGAAVVSVYTRPAPEHRLPAAVDDCFAGLLWLRSLANAGEDDLLHPAFASLRRHADFSRVFLIGDSSGGNLVHQVAARAGVEEDVFWEPLRVAGGVPIHPGFVRSSRSASEMDRGLETPFLTLDMLDKFLALALPPGCSKDHPITCPMGAAAPPMGELRMPPLLLVVAERDLIRDTEMEYCEAMRAAGKEVELVENPRVGHSFYLNKIAVDTDPDAGEQTAALIDAIKDFVDRH
;
A
#
# COMPACT_ATOMS: atom_id res chain seq x y z
N GLY A 1 -6.98 -64.99 4.28
CA GLY A 1 -6.48 -65.47 2.98
C GLY A 1 -6.39 -64.26 2.08
N VAL A 2 -5.20 -63.76 1.70
CA VAL A 2 -4.24 -64.34 0.72
C VAL A 2 -4.92 -64.35 -0.67
N ALA A 3 -4.45 -63.72 -1.75
CA ALA A 3 -3.16 -63.12 -2.09
C ALA A 3 -3.29 -62.14 -3.28
N ASN A 4 -2.29 -61.27 -3.37
CA ASN A 4 -1.85 -60.50 -4.53
C ASN A 4 -1.09 -61.43 -5.53
N PRO A 5 -0.99 -61.08 -6.82
CA PRO A 5 0.31 -61.18 -7.50
C PRO A 5 0.54 -59.97 -8.43
N SER A 6 1.58 -59.14 -8.25
CA SER A 6 3.02 -59.35 -8.47
C SER A 6 3.51 -58.72 -9.80
N ARG A 7 4.48 -57.82 -9.62
CA ARG A 7 5.34 -57.13 -10.60
C ARG A 7 6.34 -58.08 -11.28
N PRO A 8 6.89 -57.75 -12.45
CA PRO A 8 8.33 -57.91 -12.72
C PRO A 8 9.00 -56.69 -13.41
N PRO A 9 10.36 -56.65 -13.56
CA PRO A 9 11.18 -55.45 -13.31
C PRO A 9 12.06 -55.00 -14.52
N PRO A 10 13.29 -54.43 -14.36
CA PRO A 10 13.69 -53.13 -14.92
C PRO A 10 14.64 -53.21 -16.14
N SER A 11 14.78 -52.11 -16.89
CA SER A 11 15.83 -51.98 -17.92
C SER A 11 16.78 -50.83 -17.62
N SER A 12 18.06 -51.18 -17.66
CA SER A 12 19.26 -50.41 -17.40
C SER A 12 19.65 -49.40 -18.48
N THR A 13 20.36 -48.37 -18.00
CA THR A 13 21.26 -47.36 -18.59
C THR A 13 22.04 -47.76 -19.86
N PRO A 14 22.52 -46.80 -20.68
CA PRO A 14 23.82 -46.16 -20.36
C PRO A 14 23.93 -44.64 -20.63
N ALA A 15 24.93 -44.08 -19.95
CA ALA A 15 25.42 -42.72 -20.04
C ALA A 15 25.94 -42.36 -21.44
N SER A 16 25.86 -41.07 -21.78
CA SER A 16 26.83 -40.44 -22.67
C SER A 16 27.06 -38.98 -22.26
N SER A 17 28.29 -38.74 -21.85
CA SER A 17 28.97 -37.45 -21.78
C SER A 17 28.93 -36.69 -23.11
N ARG A 18 28.81 -35.36 -23.09
CA ARG A 18 29.87 -34.42 -23.52
C ARG A 18 29.35 -32.99 -23.70
N THR A 19 30.21 -32.08 -23.24
CA THR A 19 30.58 -30.78 -23.81
C THR A 19 29.59 -29.61 -23.77
N SER A 20 29.91 -28.68 -22.88
CA SER A 20 29.65 -27.24 -22.97
C SER A 20 30.14 -26.63 -24.29
N PRO A 21 29.54 -25.51 -24.70
CA PRO A 21 30.31 -24.41 -25.27
C PRO A 21 30.08 -23.10 -24.50
N GLN A 22 31.15 -22.62 -23.88
CA GLN A 22 31.37 -21.19 -23.64
C GLN A 22 31.61 -20.50 -25.00
N ARG A 23 30.94 -19.36 -25.23
CA ARG A 23 31.36 -18.16 -26.01
C ARG A 23 30.10 -17.31 -26.23
N GLY A 24 30.08 -15.99 -26.10
CA GLY A 24 31.17 -15.04 -25.90
C GLY A 24 30.64 -13.74 -25.30
N ARG A 25 31.51 -13.13 -24.49
CA ARG A 25 31.44 -11.74 -24.03
C ARG A 25 31.51 -10.83 -25.26
N ALA A 26 30.50 -9.99 -25.47
CA ALA A 26 30.60 -8.85 -26.37
C ALA A 26 31.32 -7.72 -25.62
N THR A 27 32.57 -7.45 -26.02
CA THR A 27 33.37 -6.31 -25.58
C THR A 27 33.02 -5.08 -26.43
N MET A 28 32.70 -3.98 -25.74
CA MET A 28 32.56 -2.63 -26.30
C MET A 28 33.83 -2.20 -27.05
N PRO A 29 33.72 -1.50 -28.20
CA PRO A 29 34.88 -0.89 -28.83
C PRO A 29 35.23 0.45 -28.16
N ASP A 30 36.48 0.50 -27.72
CA ASP A 30 37.25 1.66 -27.31
C ASP A 30 37.43 2.61 -28.52
N VAL A 31 37.01 3.87 -28.39
CA VAL A 31 37.22 4.91 -29.41
C VAL A 31 38.29 5.85 -28.88
N THR A 32 39.52 5.55 -29.29
CA THR A 32 40.71 6.38 -29.13
C THR A 32 40.61 7.68 -29.93
N ALA A 33 40.94 8.79 -29.26
CA ALA A 33 41.06 10.13 -29.82
C ALA A 33 42.22 10.26 -30.85
N PRO A 34 42.08 11.10 -31.89
CA PRO A 34 43.20 11.50 -32.75
C PRO A 34 43.91 12.77 -32.25
N PRO A 35 45.18 13.01 -32.65
CA PRO A 35 46.10 13.92 -31.97
C PRO A 35 46.10 15.37 -32.48
N ALA A 36 46.73 16.21 -31.66
CA ALA A 36 46.89 17.65 -31.78
C ALA A 36 47.57 18.14 -33.08
N SER A 37 47.11 19.30 -33.56
CA SER A 37 47.79 20.13 -34.56
C SER A 37 48.06 21.53 -33.99
N ALA A 38 49.17 22.09 -34.44
CA ALA A 38 49.95 23.13 -33.79
C ALA A 38 49.46 24.57 -34.02
N ALA A 39 49.95 25.42 -33.12
CA ALA A 39 49.75 26.85 -33.01
C ALA A 39 50.08 27.69 -34.26
N THR A 40 49.32 28.77 -34.43
CA THR A 40 49.85 30.05 -34.89
C THR A 40 49.24 31.17 -34.06
N ALA A 41 50.12 31.96 -33.43
CA ALA A 41 49.81 33.09 -32.59
C ALA A 41 49.47 34.34 -33.42
N ALA A 42 48.43 35.06 -33.01
CA ALA A 42 48.27 36.49 -33.25
C ALA A 42 47.58 37.09 -32.01
N THR A 43 48.24 38.05 -31.36
CA THR A 43 47.80 38.78 -30.17
C THR A 43 47.30 40.19 -30.56
N PRO A 44 46.66 40.97 -29.68
CA PRO A 44 45.20 41.10 -29.59
C PRO A 44 44.73 42.53 -29.87
N THR A 45 43.43 42.72 -30.12
CA THR A 45 42.79 44.05 -29.97
C THR A 45 41.37 43.88 -29.42
N GLY A 46 41.19 44.33 -28.18
CA GLY A 46 39.98 44.96 -27.64
C GLY A 46 38.65 44.19 -27.71
N GLU A 47 38.18 43.70 -26.57
CA GLU A 47 37.00 44.21 -25.87
C GLU A 47 36.63 43.22 -24.76
N ASP A 48 36.70 43.69 -23.52
CA ASP A 48 36.29 42.96 -22.32
C ASP A 48 34.76 42.82 -22.28
N ASP A 49 34.21 41.86 -23.00
CA ASP A 49 32.86 41.38 -22.76
C ASP A 49 32.90 40.33 -21.66
N ASN A 50 32.84 40.82 -20.43
CA ASN A 50 32.64 40.04 -19.22
C ASN A 50 31.20 39.50 -19.20
N ASN A 51 30.90 38.56 -20.10
CA ASN A 51 29.60 37.88 -20.15
C ASN A 51 29.60 36.79 -19.07
N LEU A 52 29.44 37.22 -17.83
CA LEU A 52 28.94 36.36 -16.76
C LEU A 52 27.55 35.91 -17.18
N VAL A 53 27.46 34.70 -17.75
CA VAL A 53 26.21 33.96 -17.84
C VAL A 53 25.79 33.75 -16.39
N LYS A 54 24.99 34.69 -15.86
CA LYS A 54 24.12 34.40 -14.74
C LYS A 54 23.19 33.33 -15.27
N GLU A 55 23.41 32.09 -14.85
CA GLU A 55 22.31 31.13 -14.80
C GLU A 55 21.24 31.84 -13.98
N GLU A 56 20.22 32.36 -14.65
CA GLU A 56 18.99 32.77 -13.99
C GLU A 56 18.47 31.48 -13.37
N GLU A 57 18.76 31.26 -12.08
CA GLU A 57 18.01 30.31 -11.27
C GLU A 57 16.55 30.75 -11.41
N GLU A 58 15.80 30.06 -12.28
CA GLU A 58 14.37 30.29 -12.45
C GLU A 58 13.76 30.21 -11.05
N GLU A 59 13.21 31.34 -10.59
CA GLU A 59 12.70 31.44 -9.22
C GLU A 59 11.65 30.34 -9.01
N LYS A 60 11.95 29.44 -8.08
CA LYS A 60 11.15 28.26 -7.81
C LYS A 60 9.77 28.67 -7.28
N ARG A 61 8.78 28.71 -8.16
CA ARG A 61 7.40 29.12 -7.84
C ARG A 61 6.51 27.92 -7.56
N VAL A 62 5.57 28.07 -6.63
CA VAL A 62 4.51 27.08 -6.40
C VAL A 62 3.55 27.09 -7.59
N VAL A 63 3.30 25.93 -8.18
CA VAL A 63 2.37 25.76 -9.32
C VAL A 63 1.10 25.00 -8.93
N GLU A 64 1.14 24.25 -7.84
CA GLU A 64 -0.03 23.59 -7.25
C GLU A 64 0.16 23.50 -5.73
N GLU A 65 -0.93 23.66 -4.97
CA GLU A 65 -0.93 23.54 -3.52
C GLU A 65 -2.21 22.83 -3.04
N ILE A 66 -2.00 21.75 -2.29
CA ILE A 66 -3.03 21.10 -1.51
C ILE A 66 -2.83 21.57 -0.07
N SER A 67 -3.72 22.48 0.37
CA SER A 67 -3.54 23.28 1.57
C SER A 67 -3.15 22.44 2.79
N GLY A 68 -2.02 22.80 3.42
CA GLY A 68 -1.46 22.12 4.59
C GLY A 68 -0.65 20.86 4.30
N TRP A 69 -0.87 20.21 3.16
CA TRP A 69 -0.36 18.85 2.87
C TRP A 69 0.81 18.79 1.89
N LEU A 70 0.73 19.53 0.78
CA LEU A 70 1.64 19.35 -0.34
C LEU A 70 1.72 20.59 -1.23
N ARG A 71 2.93 20.93 -1.68
CA ARG A 71 3.21 21.95 -2.71
C ARG A 71 4.00 21.34 -3.85
N VAL A 72 3.61 21.62 -5.08
CA VAL A 72 4.37 21.31 -6.29
C VAL A 72 4.98 22.60 -6.82
N TYR A 73 6.25 22.56 -7.20
CA TYR A 73 6.97 23.71 -7.74
C TYR A 73 7.17 23.60 -9.26
N SER A 74 7.49 24.73 -9.89
CA SER A 74 7.71 24.81 -11.35
C SER A 74 8.84 23.92 -11.87
N ASP A 75 9.82 23.58 -11.03
CA ASP A 75 10.92 22.66 -11.32
C ASP A 75 10.50 21.16 -11.22
N GLY A 76 9.23 20.89 -10.89
CA GLY A 76 8.68 19.55 -10.69
C GLY A 76 8.95 18.94 -9.32
N SER A 77 9.68 19.62 -8.44
CA SER A 77 9.88 19.15 -7.07
C SER A 77 8.62 19.30 -6.22
N VAL A 78 8.55 18.50 -5.16
CA VAL A 78 7.36 18.41 -4.30
C VAL A 78 7.77 18.54 -2.83
N ASP A 79 7.18 19.50 -2.13
CA ASP A 79 7.31 19.65 -0.68
C ASP A 79 6.06 19.09 0.01
N ARG A 80 6.26 18.21 0.99
CA ARG A 80 5.22 17.56 1.80
C ARG A 80 5.33 17.94 3.28
N THR A 81 6.01 19.04 3.58
CA THR A 81 6.10 19.57 4.94
C THR A 81 4.73 20.06 5.38
N TRP A 82 4.24 19.52 6.50
CA TRP A 82 2.96 19.94 7.07
C TRP A 82 2.99 21.44 7.37
N THR A 83 1.95 22.13 6.91
CA THR A 83 1.74 23.56 7.14
C THR A 83 0.31 23.89 7.55
N GLY A 84 -0.49 22.85 7.85
CA GLY A 84 -1.82 23.01 8.40
C GLY A 84 -1.78 23.31 9.90
N ASP A 85 -2.85 22.93 10.59
CA ASP A 85 -3.00 23.16 12.02
C ASP A 85 -1.82 22.57 12.84
N PRO A 86 -1.09 23.38 13.63
CA PRO A 86 -0.02 22.90 14.50
C PRO A 86 -0.48 21.83 15.50
N GLU A 87 -1.75 21.83 15.92
CA GLU A 87 -2.30 20.82 16.81
C GLU A 87 -2.35 19.43 16.16
N LEU A 88 -2.38 19.35 14.83
CA LEU A 88 -2.38 18.09 14.07
C LEU A 88 -0.97 17.64 13.66
N GLN A 89 0.07 18.45 13.89
CA GLN A 89 1.46 18.13 13.50
C GLN A 89 1.92 16.77 14.03
N TYR A 90 1.54 16.40 15.25
CA TYR A 90 1.97 15.14 15.85
C TYR A 90 1.34 13.91 15.15
N LEU A 91 0.13 14.04 14.60
CA LEU A 91 -0.55 12.97 13.85
C LEU A 91 0.21 12.63 12.55
N VAL A 92 0.80 13.64 11.92
CA VAL A 92 1.52 13.55 10.65
C VAL A 92 3.04 13.43 10.80
N SER A 93 3.50 13.11 12.00
CA SER A 93 4.93 12.92 12.31
C SER A 93 5.27 11.43 12.44
N PRO A 94 6.46 10.98 11.98
CA PRO A 94 6.93 9.62 12.22
C PRO A 94 6.93 9.28 13.70
N TYR A 95 6.35 8.13 14.05
CA TYR A 95 6.27 7.65 15.41
C TYR A 95 6.98 6.30 15.56
N HIS A 96 7.82 6.22 16.59
CA HIS A 96 8.42 4.99 17.08
C HIS A 96 8.16 4.90 18.59
N PRO A 97 7.38 3.92 19.07
CA PRO A 97 7.11 3.79 20.49
C PRO A 97 8.38 3.47 21.26
N SER A 98 8.48 3.97 22.50
CA SER A 98 9.48 3.49 23.44
C SER A 98 9.25 2.00 23.74
N PRO A 99 10.24 1.26 24.27
CA PRO A 99 10.04 -0.11 24.73
C PRO A 99 8.90 -0.24 25.76
N SER A 100 8.72 0.76 26.63
CA SER A 100 7.62 0.79 27.59
C SER A 100 6.25 1.01 26.95
N ALA A 101 6.14 1.91 25.96
CA ALA A 101 4.91 2.12 25.21
C ALA A 101 4.54 0.87 24.40
N SER A 102 5.53 0.23 23.77
CA SER A 102 5.35 -1.04 23.04
C SER A 102 4.81 -2.15 23.95
N ALA A 103 5.33 -2.24 25.17
CA ALA A 103 4.84 -3.19 26.18
C ALA A 103 3.41 -2.86 26.63
N ALA A 104 3.08 -1.59 26.84
CA ALA A 104 1.73 -1.14 27.22
C ALA A 104 0.71 -1.41 26.12
N ASP A 105 1.08 -1.19 24.86
CA ASP A 105 0.23 -1.47 23.70
C ASP A 105 0.19 -2.96 23.35
N ALA A 106 1.03 -3.79 23.97
CA ALA A 106 1.21 -5.21 23.67
C ALA A 106 1.56 -5.50 22.20
N ILE A 107 2.26 -4.57 21.54
CA ILE A 107 2.70 -4.66 20.14
C ILE A 107 4.21 -4.40 20.07
N SER A 108 4.92 -5.15 19.23
CA SER A 108 6.27 -4.79 18.77
C SER A 108 6.20 -4.21 17.36
N LEU A 109 6.89 -3.08 17.16
CA LEU A 109 6.90 -2.33 15.90
C LEU A 109 8.27 -2.43 15.23
N HIS A 110 8.29 -2.76 13.94
CA HIS A 110 9.51 -2.93 13.17
C HIS A 110 9.39 -2.21 11.83
N ASP A 111 10.33 -1.31 11.53
CA ASP A 111 10.51 -0.76 10.18
C ASP A 111 11.66 -1.49 9.49
N VAL A 112 11.37 -2.04 8.32
CA VAL A 112 12.28 -2.92 7.58
C VAL A 112 12.21 -2.60 6.10
N SER A 113 13.27 -2.91 5.36
CA SER A 113 13.25 -2.84 3.91
C SER A 113 13.61 -4.20 3.32
N VAL A 114 12.86 -4.64 2.33
CA VAL A 114 13.06 -5.92 1.63
C VAL A 114 13.34 -5.65 0.15
N HIS A 115 13.74 -6.70 -0.60
CA HIS A 115 14.21 -6.57 -1.99
C HIS A 115 15.33 -5.53 -2.12
N ASP A 116 16.42 -5.70 -1.37
CA ASP A 116 17.60 -4.81 -1.38
C ASP A 116 17.30 -3.32 -1.14
N GLY A 117 16.23 -3.04 -0.38
CA GLY A 117 15.84 -1.67 -0.03
C GLY A 117 14.67 -1.12 -0.84
N HIS A 118 14.18 -1.84 -1.84
CA HIS A 118 13.17 -1.35 -2.77
C HIS A 118 11.72 -1.44 -2.26
N LEU A 119 11.47 -2.18 -1.17
CA LEU A 119 10.16 -2.30 -0.56
C LEU A 119 10.25 -2.04 0.95
N PRO A 120 10.05 -0.80 1.41
CA PRO A 120 9.95 -0.49 2.83
C PRO A 120 8.62 -0.99 3.38
N LEU A 121 8.64 -1.56 4.58
CA LEU A 121 7.50 -2.10 5.29
C LEU A 121 7.54 -1.67 6.76
N ARG A 122 6.37 -1.48 7.35
CA ARG A 122 6.20 -1.36 8.80
C ARG A 122 5.38 -2.54 9.31
N ILE A 123 5.91 -3.27 10.29
CA ILE A 123 5.32 -4.50 10.80
C ILE A 123 4.94 -4.33 12.27
N TYR A 124 3.67 -4.56 12.58
CA TYR A 124 3.11 -4.63 13.92
C TYR A 124 2.92 -6.11 14.27
N LEU A 125 3.62 -6.58 15.30
CA LEU A 125 3.48 -7.96 15.79
C LEU A 125 2.92 -7.92 17.22
N PRO A 126 1.77 -8.56 17.48
CA PRO A 126 1.27 -8.76 18.84
C PRO A 126 2.34 -9.42 19.73
N ILE A 127 2.42 -9.06 21.01
CA ILE A 127 3.44 -9.60 21.91
C ILE A 127 3.36 -11.13 22.07
N THR A 128 2.23 -11.74 21.74
CA THR A 128 2.09 -13.20 21.64
C THR A 128 3.03 -13.83 20.60
N PHE A 129 3.49 -13.07 19.60
CA PHE A 129 4.46 -13.47 18.58
C PHE A 129 5.92 -13.46 19.08
N THR A 130 6.20 -12.92 20.28
CA THR A 130 7.57 -12.87 20.83
C THR A 130 7.90 -14.05 21.74
N GLY A 131 6.96 -14.99 21.93
CA GLY A 131 7.17 -16.22 22.71
C GLY A 131 7.08 -16.05 24.24
N ALA A 132 6.72 -14.87 24.75
CA ALA A 132 6.67 -14.56 26.18
C ALA A 132 5.48 -15.15 26.96
N GLY A 133 4.74 -16.12 26.42
CA GLY A 133 3.72 -16.85 27.18
C GLY A 133 4.00 -18.34 27.15
N GLY A 134 4.09 -18.94 28.34
CA GLY A 134 4.50 -20.32 28.56
C GLY A 134 3.59 -21.39 27.94
N ASP A 135 4.20 -22.56 27.86
CA ASP A 135 3.69 -23.94 27.84
C ASP A 135 2.69 -24.37 26.74
N GLY A 136 3.23 -25.16 25.82
CA GLY A 136 2.71 -26.50 25.50
C GLY A 136 1.44 -26.62 24.65
N GLN A 137 0.67 -25.56 24.45
CA GLN A 137 -0.44 -25.60 23.48
C GLN A 137 0.06 -25.17 22.10
N ARG A 138 -0.29 -25.94 21.06
CA ARG A 138 -0.19 -25.50 19.65
C ARG A 138 -0.97 -24.20 19.55
N ARG A 139 -0.28 -23.06 19.67
CA ARG A 139 -0.89 -21.75 19.49
C ARG A 139 -1.44 -21.70 18.08
N GLN A 140 -2.74 -21.43 17.97
CA GLN A 140 -3.38 -21.17 16.71
C GLN A 140 -2.64 -20.02 16.04
N ARG A 141 -2.21 -20.22 14.79
CA ARG A 141 -1.49 -19.18 14.04
C ARG A 141 -2.46 -18.04 13.76
N SER A 142 -1.94 -16.82 13.78
CA SER A 142 -2.74 -15.58 13.72
C SER A 142 -2.86 -15.05 12.29
N PRO A 143 -3.97 -14.38 11.92
CA PRO A 143 -4.11 -13.74 10.62
C PRO A 143 -3.03 -12.68 10.32
N VAL A 144 -2.91 -12.30 9.05
CA VAL A 144 -2.09 -11.17 8.60
C VAL A 144 -2.98 -10.15 7.91
N LEU A 145 -2.90 -8.90 8.36
CA LEU A 145 -3.48 -7.74 7.66
C LEU A 145 -2.38 -7.07 6.84
N LEU A 146 -2.43 -7.20 5.51
CA LEU A 146 -1.58 -6.44 4.59
C LEU A 146 -2.23 -5.08 4.36
N HIS A 147 -1.66 -4.05 4.97
CA HIS A 147 -2.23 -2.71 5.04
C HIS A 147 -1.67 -1.78 3.95
N PHE A 148 -2.59 -1.05 3.29
CA PHE A 148 -2.33 -0.01 2.31
C PHE A 148 -2.87 1.33 2.82
N HIS A 149 -1.98 2.30 3.00
CA HIS A 149 -2.34 3.59 3.55
C HIS A 149 -3.07 4.48 2.53
N GLY A 150 -3.95 5.35 3.04
CA GLY A 150 -4.60 6.43 2.30
C GLY A 150 -3.70 7.61 1.93
N GLY A 151 -4.32 8.77 1.71
CA GLY A 151 -3.61 10.02 1.36
C GLY A 151 -3.63 10.39 -0.13
N GLY A 152 -4.67 9.98 -0.86
CA GLY A 152 -4.87 10.37 -2.26
C GLY A 152 -3.73 9.94 -3.19
N PHE A 153 -3.01 8.87 -2.85
CA PHE A 153 -1.78 8.39 -3.52
C PHE A 153 -0.59 9.36 -3.48
N CYS A 154 -0.72 10.52 -2.84
CA CYS A 154 0.26 11.60 -2.90
C CYS A 154 0.94 11.87 -1.56
N ILE A 155 0.26 11.60 -0.44
CA ILE A 155 0.71 11.96 0.90
C ILE A 155 0.55 10.81 1.89
N THR A 156 0.93 11.07 3.15
CA THR A 156 0.95 10.13 4.26
C THR A 156 1.94 8.99 4.09
N ARG A 157 2.29 8.33 5.20
CA ARG A 157 3.21 7.20 5.26
C ARG A 157 2.84 6.30 6.43
N PRO A 158 3.07 4.97 6.35
CA PRO A 158 2.83 4.06 7.46
C PRO A 158 3.53 4.46 8.77
N SER A 159 4.62 5.23 8.70
CA SER A 159 5.34 5.66 9.90
C SER A 159 4.62 6.66 10.78
N TRP A 160 3.61 7.34 10.25
CA TRP A 160 2.96 8.45 10.95
C TRP A 160 2.10 8.01 12.13
N TYR A 161 2.02 8.86 13.17
CA TYR A 161 1.27 8.55 14.39
C TYR A 161 -0.21 8.25 14.14
N LEU A 162 -0.84 8.93 13.17
CA LEU A 162 -2.24 8.69 12.79
C LEU A 162 -2.50 7.22 12.41
N TYR A 163 -1.52 6.55 11.78
CA TYR A 163 -1.61 5.13 11.47
C TYR A 163 -1.21 4.25 12.65
N TYR A 164 -0.18 4.64 13.39
CA TYR A 164 0.23 3.89 14.59
C TYR A 164 -0.93 3.72 15.57
N GLN A 165 -1.61 4.80 15.94
CA GLN A 165 -2.63 4.78 17.00
C GLN A 165 -3.80 3.84 16.68
N PHE A 166 -4.21 3.75 15.40
CA PHE A 166 -5.25 2.84 14.97
C PHE A 166 -4.75 1.41 14.76
N TYR A 167 -3.68 1.23 13.98
CA TYR A 167 -3.24 -0.12 13.58
C TYR A 167 -2.55 -0.90 14.71
N ALA A 168 -1.93 -0.23 15.69
CA ALA A 168 -1.47 -0.90 16.90
C ALA A 168 -2.65 -1.45 17.72
N ARG A 169 -3.71 -0.66 17.87
CA ARG A 169 -4.96 -1.12 18.52
C ARG A 169 -5.59 -2.26 17.73
N LEU A 170 -5.74 -2.12 16.42
CA LEU A 170 -6.33 -3.14 15.56
C LEU A 170 -5.55 -4.47 15.64
N ALA A 171 -4.21 -4.43 15.56
CA ALA A 171 -3.36 -5.61 15.71
C ALA A 171 -3.57 -6.32 17.06
N ARG A 172 -3.75 -5.54 18.14
CA ARG A 172 -4.00 -6.08 19.49
C ARG A 172 -5.37 -6.74 19.58
N GLU A 173 -6.43 -6.07 19.14
CA GLU A 173 -7.81 -6.55 19.29
C GLU A 173 -8.13 -7.75 18.38
N THR A 174 -7.52 -7.81 17.20
CA THR A 174 -7.66 -8.94 16.25
C THR A 174 -6.65 -10.06 16.52
N GLY A 175 -5.58 -9.79 17.28
CA GLY A 175 -4.45 -10.71 17.42
C GLY A 175 -3.69 -10.97 16.13
N ALA A 176 -3.95 -10.19 15.07
CA ALA A 176 -3.32 -10.32 13.77
C ALA A 176 -1.99 -9.54 13.71
N ALA A 177 -1.08 -10.01 12.85
CA ALA A 177 0.04 -9.17 12.43
C ALA A 177 -0.45 -8.14 11.43
N VAL A 178 0.04 -6.90 11.50
CA VAL A 178 -0.21 -5.87 10.47
C VAL A 178 1.08 -5.59 9.74
N VAL A 179 1.07 -5.70 8.41
CA VAL A 179 2.20 -5.36 7.53
C VAL A 179 1.76 -4.20 6.65
N SER A 180 2.24 -3.00 6.95
CA SER A 180 1.94 -1.79 6.19
C SER A 180 2.98 -1.58 5.09
N VAL A 181 2.53 -1.46 3.85
CA VAL A 181 3.37 -1.20 2.69
C VAL A 181 3.58 0.31 2.51
N TYR A 182 4.83 0.75 2.29
CA TYR A 182 5.10 2.12 1.87
C TYR A 182 4.94 2.21 0.35
N THR A 183 4.02 3.05 -0.12
CA THR A 183 3.86 3.31 -1.55
C THR A 183 4.70 4.50 -1.99
N ARG A 184 5.25 4.43 -3.21
CA ARG A 184 5.87 5.58 -3.86
C ARG A 184 4.80 6.63 -4.18
N PRO A 185 4.96 7.88 -3.73
CA PRO A 185 3.93 8.88 -3.85
C PRO A 185 3.91 9.52 -5.25
N ALA A 186 2.73 9.92 -5.69
CA ALA A 186 2.55 10.83 -6.81
C ALA A 186 2.75 12.29 -6.35
N PRO A 187 3.10 13.21 -7.28
CA PRO A 187 3.22 13.05 -8.74
C PRO A 187 4.53 12.42 -9.24
N GLU A 188 5.55 12.21 -8.40
CA GLU A 188 6.83 11.63 -8.79
C GLU A 188 6.67 10.20 -9.33
N HIS A 189 5.76 9.44 -8.73
CA HIS A 189 5.40 8.08 -9.12
C HIS A 189 3.88 7.97 -9.28
N ARG A 190 3.36 8.45 -10.40
CA ARG A 190 1.93 8.34 -10.76
C ARG A 190 1.48 6.88 -10.81
N LEU A 191 0.16 6.68 -10.69
CA LEU A 191 -0.46 5.36 -10.84
C LEU A 191 -0.06 4.72 -12.19
N PRO A 192 0.21 3.41 -12.23
CA PRO A 192 -0.10 2.39 -11.23
C PRO A 192 1.01 2.10 -10.19
N ALA A 193 2.01 2.98 -9.99
CA ALA A 193 3.15 2.68 -9.12
C ALA A 193 2.77 2.19 -7.70
N ALA A 194 1.78 2.83 -7.06
CA ALA A 194 1.28 2.41 -5.76
C ALA A 194 0.63 1.00 -5.78
N VAL A 195 -0.04 0.62 -6.88
CA VAL A 195 -0.60 -0.73 -7.07
C VAL A 195 0.53 -1.76 -7.16
N ASP A 196 1.60 -1.43 -7.89
CA ASP A 196 2.78 -2.30 -8.00
C ASP A 196 3.47 -2.50 -6.65
N ASP A 197 3.61 -1.45 -5.85
CA ASP A 197 4.24 -1.53 -4.52
C ASP A 197 3.42 -2.43 -3.57
N CYS A 198 2.10 -2.25 -3.53
CA CYS A 198 1.21 -3.06 -2.72
C CYS A 198 1.16 -4.53 -3.18
N PHE A 199 1.18 -4.78 -4.49
CA PHE A 199 1.26 -6.13 -5.04
C PHE A 199 2.61 -6.79 -4.73
N ALA A 200 3.72 -6.03 -4.74
CA ALA A 200 5.02 -6.49 -4.29
C ALA A 200 5.00 -6.89 -2.80
N GLY A 201 4.28 -6.15 -1.95
CA GLY A 201 4.01 -6.53 -0.56
C GLY A 201 3.33 -7.90 -0.42
N LEU A 202 2.32 -8.18 -1.25
CA LEU A 202 1.64 -9.47 -1.27
C LEU A 202 2.56 -10.61 -1.75
N LEU A 203 3.33 -10.38 -2.80
CA LEU A 203 4.34 -11.34 -3.29
C LEU A 203 5.43 -11.60 -2.24
N TRP A 204 5.84 -10.57 -1.49
CA TRP A 204 6.79 -10.72 -0.40
C TRP A 204 6.22 -11.61 0.72
N LEU A 205 4.96 -11.42 1.13
CA LEU A 205 4.32 -12.30 2.11
C LEU A 205 4.29 -13.76 1.63
N ARG A 206 3.99 -14.00 0.34
CA ARG A 206 4.05 -15.34 -0.26
C ARG A 206 5.47 -15.93 -0.20
N SER A 207 6.49 -15.13 -0.53
CA SER A 207 7.89 -15.56 -0.44
C SER A 207 8.28 -15.90 1.00
N LEU A 208 7.86 -15.06 1.97
CA LEU A 208 8.11 -15.30 3.38
C LEU A 208 7.44 -16.60 3.84
N ALA A 209 6.20 -16.87 3.42
CA ALA A 209 5.48 -18.09 3.74
C ALA A 209 6.21 -19.36 3.27
N ASN A 210 6.93 -19.27 2.15
CA ASN A 210 7.70 -20.37 1.56
C ASN A 210 9.15 -20.46 2.06
N ALA A 211 9.67 -19.44 2.74
CA ALA A 211 11.05 -19.41 3.21
C ALA A 211 11.35 -20.48 4.27
N GLY A 212 12.58 -21.01 4.26
CA GLY A 212 13.12 -21.82 5.34
C GLY A 212 13.52 -20.95 6.54
N GLU A 213 13.70 -21.55 7.73
CA GLU A 213 14.10 -20.78 8.93
C GLU A 213 15.47 -20.11 8.76
N ASP A 214 16.39 -20.74 8.02
CA ASP A 214 17.76 -20.26 7.80
C ASP A 214 17.84 -19.05 6.84
N ASP A 215 16.78 -18.79 6.06
CA ASP A 215 16.74 -17.69 5.08
C ASP A 215 16.30 -16.35 5.70
N LEU A 216 15.93 -16.33 6.99
CA LEU A 216 15.28 -15.21 7.65
C LEU A 216 16.27 -14.32 8.40
N LEU A 217 16.71 -13.24 7.74
CA LEU A 217 17.73 -12.32 8.24
C LEU A 217 17.24 -11.28 9.26
N HIS A 218 15.93 -11.22 9.55
CA HIS A 218 15.36 -10.27 10.50
C HIS A 218 14.45 -10.95 11.53
N PRO A 219 14.53 -10.61 12.85
CA PRO A 219 13.73 -11.26 13.89
C PRO A 219 12.22 -11.10 13.68
N ALA A 220 11.76 -9.97 13.13
CA ALA A 220 10.36 -9.79 12.77
C ALA A 220 9.90 -10.77 11.68
N PHE A 221 10.77 -11.13 10.72
CA PHE A 221 10.42 -12.09 9.66
C PHE A 221 10.33 -13.51 10.21
N ALA A 222 11.30 -13.91 11.04
CA ALA A 222 11.26 -15.19 11.74
C ALA A 222 10.01 -15.31 12.63
N SER A 223 9.68 -14.26 13.38
CA SER A 223 8.52 -14.20 14.24
C SER A 223 7.21 -14.26 13.44
N LEU A 224 7.07 -13.44 12.39
CA LEU A 224 5.91 -13.45 11.50
C LEU A 224 5.75 -14.82 10.84
N ARG A 225 6.82 -15.38 10.28
CA ARG A 225 6.80 -16.70 9.64
C ARG A 225 6.38 -17.82 10.60
N ARG A 226 6.84 -17.79 11.85
CA ARG A 226 6.51 -18.80 12.85
C ARG A 226 5.05 -18.73 13.28
N HIS A 227 4.52 -17.53 13.53
CA HIS A 227 3.25 -17.35 14.22
C HIS A 227 2.07 -16.95 13.33
N ALA A 228 2.31 -16.42 12.12
CA ALA A 228 1.23 -16.02 11.22
C ALA A 228 0.67 -17.18 10.40
N ASP A 229 -0.64 -17.21 10.20
CA ASP A 229 -1.35 -18.09 9.30
C ASP A 229 -1.45 -17.43 7.92
N PHE A 230 -0.56 -17.81 7.00
CA PHE A 230 -0.56 -17.26 5.64
C PHE A 230 -1.77 -17.71 4.81
N SER A 231 -2.55 -18.71 5.26
CA SER A 231 -3.83 -19.02 4.62
C SER A 231 -4.94 -18.03 4.96
N ARG A 232 -4.67 -17.10 5.88
CA ARG A 232 -5.56 -16.04 6.40
C ARG A 232 -4.91 -14.66 6.24
N VAL A 233 -4.58 -14.29 5.00
CA VAL A 233 -4.10 -12.95 4.66
C VAL A 233 -5.28 -12.08 4.21
N PHE A 234 -5.45 -10.94 4.84
CA PHE A 234 -6.47 -9.96 4.52
C PHE A 234 -5.83 -8.69 3.97
N LEU A 235 -6.35 -8.17 2.88
CA LEU A 235 -5.97 -6.86 2.39
C LEU A 235 -6.80 -5.81 3.13
N ILE A 236 -6.20 -4.73 3.61
CA ILE A 236 -6.92 -3.65 4.30
C ILE A 236 -6.36 -2.30 3.87
N GLY A 237 -7.20 -1.30 3.71
CA GLY A 237 -6.70 0.03 3.37
C GLY A 237 -7.78 1.10 3.39
N ASP A 238 -7.34 2.32 3.71
CA ASP A 238 -8.20 3.49 3.89
C ASP A 238 -8.14 4.42 2.69
N SER A 239 -9.24 5.08 2.32
CA SER A 239 -9.22 6.11 1.26
C SER A 239 -8.60 5.57 -0.04
N SER A 240 -7.55 6.20 -0.57
CA SER A 240 -6.79 5.70 -1.72
C SER A 240 -6.22 4.28 -1.50
N GLY A 241 -5.90 3.90 -0.26
CA GLY A 241 -5.52 2.54 0.10
C GLY A 241 -6.65 1.52 -0.07
N GLY A 242 -7.90 1.94 0.10
CA GLY A 242 -9.09 1.14 -0.22
C GLY A 242 -9.20 0.84 -1.72
N ASN A 243 -8.78 1.76 -2.59
CA ASN A 243 -8.65 1.47 -4.03
C ASN A 243 -7.60 0.39 -4.27
N LEU A 244 -6.46 0.47 -3.57
CA LEU A 244 -5.38 -0.51 -3.69
C LEU A 244 -5.83 -1.90 -3.22
N VAL A 245 -6.71 -2.01 -2.21
CA VAL A 245 -7.33 -3.28 -1.82
C VAL A 245 -8.03 -3.93 -3.01
N HIS A 246 -8.88 -3.20 -3.74
CA HIS A 246 -9.55 -3.72 -4.93
C HIS A 246 -8.55 -4.11 -6.03
N GLN A 247 -7.61 -3.22 -6.37
CA GLN A 247 -6.67 -3.45 -7.48
C GLN A 247 -5.74 -4.64 -7.21
N VAL A 248 -5.23 -4.77 -5.99
CA VAL A 248 -4.36 -5.89 -5.59
C VAL A 248 -5.15 -7.19 -5.52
N ALA A 249 -6.38 -7.18 -5.00
CA ALA A 249 -7.24 -8.36 -4.98
C ALA A 249 -7.56 -8.85 -6.41
N ALA A 250 -7.97 -7.94 -7.29
CA ALA A 250 -8.28 -8.26 -8.68
C ALA A 250 -7.06 -8.81 -9.42
N ARG A 251 -5.88 -8.20 -9.22
CA ARG A 251 -4.61 -8.68 -9.79
C ARG A 251 -4.20 -10.03 -9.24
N ALA A 252 -4.43 -10.28 -7.95
CA ALA A 252 -4.15 -11.58 -7.34
C ALA A 252 -5.04 -12.70 -7.90
N GLY A 253 -6.30 -12.38 -8.21
CA GLY A 253 -7.27 -13.30 -8.79
C GLY A 253 -6.98 -13.76 -10.23
N VAL A 254 -6.05 -13.11 -10.93
CA VAL A 254 -5.58 -13.54 -12.25
C VAL A 254 -4.80 -14.86 -12.17
N GLU A 255 -4.07 -15.08 -11.08
CA GLU A 255 -3.27 -16.28 -10.87
C GLU A 255 -4.11 -17.43 -10.30
N GLU A 256 -3.72 -18.67 -10.58
CA GLU A 256 -4.35 -19.87 -9.99
C GLU A 256 -4.00 -20.01 -8.50
N ASP A 257 -4.84 -20.71 -7.74
CA ASP A 257 -4.66 -20.83 -6.28
C ASP A 257 -3.33 -21.49 -5.91
N VAL A 258 -2.85 -22.44 -6.73
CA VAL A 258 -1.55 -23.11 -6.57
C VAL A 258 -0.36 -22.14 -6.65
N PHE A 259 -0.50 -21.02 -7.37
CA PHE A 259 0.52 -19.99 -7.36
C PHE A 259 0.64 -19.45 -5.94
N TRP A 260 -0.46 -19.11 -5.28
CA TRP A 260 -0.42 -18.44 -4.00
C TRP A 260 0.03 -19.32 -2.84
N GLU A 261 -0.11 -20.65 -2.92
CA GLU A 261 0.21 -21.56 -1.82
C GLU A 261 1.60 -21.34 -1.17
N PRO A 262 1.70 -21.39 0.19
CA PRO A 262 0.62 -21.61 1.15
C PRO A 262 -0.16 -20.33 1.51
N LEU A 263 0.10 -19.21 0.82
CA LEU A 263 -0.63 -17.96 1.03
C LEU A 263 -2.03 -18.06 0.40
N ARG A 264 -3.04 -17.51 1.08
CA ARG A 264 -4.37 -17.26 0.53
C ARG A 264 -4.83 -15.87 0.94
N VAL A 265 -5.31 -15.09 -0.03
CA VAL A 265 -6.05 -13.86 0.24
C VAL A 265 -7.46 -14.26 0.71
N ALA A 266 -7.69 -14.23 2.01
CA ALA A 266 -8.91 -14.70 2.66
C ALA A 266 -10.04 -13.65 2.62
N GLY A 267 -9.71 -12.37 2.53
CA GLY A 267 -10.67 -11.27 2.50
C GLY A 267 -10.03 -9.93 2.15
N GLY A 268 -10.86 -8.93 1.86
CA GLY A 268 -10.45 -7.54 1.67
C GLY A 268 -11.30 -6.58 2.51
N VAL A 269 -10.69 -5.54 3.05
CA VAL A 269 -11.32 -4.53 3.90
C VAL A 269 -11.02 -3.12 3.36
N PRO A 270 -11.69 -2.69 2.27
CA PRO A 270 -11.63 -1.31 1.84
C PRO A 270 -12.42 -0.42 2.82
N ILE A 271 -11.73 0.53 3.46
CA ILE A 271 -12.31 1.46 4.41
C ILE A 271 -12.40 2.84 3.77
N HIS A 272 -13.63 3.35 3.61
CA HIS A 272 -13.92 4.60 2.92
C HIS A 272 -13.14 4.72 1.60
N PRO A 273 -13.23 3.72 0.69
CA PRO A 273 -12.37 3.67 -0.47
C PRO A 273 -12.59 4.88 -1.38
N GLY A 274 -11.49 5.46 -1.87
CA GLY A 274 -11.45 6.59 -2.80
C GLY A 274 -12.01 6.31 -4.20
N PHE A 275 -13.10 5.55 -4.32
CA PHE A 275 -13.77 5.30 -5.59
C PHE A 275 -14.62 6.49 -5.98
N VAL A 276 -14.34 7.04 -7.16
CA VAL A 276 -15.01 8.21 -7.72
C VAL A 276 -15.05 8.10 -9.24
N ARG A 277 -15.82 8.98 -9.88
CA ARG A 277 -15.88 9.11 -11.35
C ARG A 277 -15.86 10.57 -11.76
N SER A 278 -15.87 10.87 -13.06
CA SER A 278 -15.80 12.26 -13.53
C SER A 278 -17.07 13.05 -13.23
N SER A 279 -18.23 12.40 -13.27
CA SER A 279 -19.51 12.99 -12.88
C SER A 279 -19.62 13.04 -11.36
N ARG A 280 -19.99 14.20 -10.83
CA ARG A 280 -20.21 14.38 -9.39
C ARG A 280 -21.47 13.68 -8.92
N SER A 281 -21.34 12.98 -7.80
CA SER A 281 -22.45 12.47 -7.01
C SER A 281 -23.13 13.59 -6.19
N ALA A 282 -24.26 13.28 -5.54
CA ALA A 282 -24.94 14.24 -4.69
C ALA A 282 -24.12 14.52 -3.42
N SER A 283 -23.49 13.50 -2.83
CA SER A 283 -22.59 13.65 -1.68
C SER A 283 -21.40 14.56 -1.98
N GLU A 284 -20.77 14.43 -3.15
CA GLU A 284 -19.64 15.30 -3.54
C GLU A 284 -20.05 16.77 -3.72
N MET A 285 -21.33 17.02 -4.04
CA MET A 285 -21.87 18.37 -4.21
C MET A 285 -22.32 19.00 -2.88
N ASP A 286 -22.47 18.21 -1.82
CA ASP A 286 -22.76 18.71 -0.48
C ASP A 286 -21.47 19.13 0.24
N ARG A 287 -21.19 20.42 0.19
CA ARG A 287 -20.03 21.02 0.87
C ARG A 287 -20.08 20.87 2.40
N GLY A 288 -21.23 20.54 2.98
CA GLY A 288 -21.39 20.24 4.40
C GLY A 288 -20.79 18.89 4.84
N LEU A 289 -20.30 18.08 3.89
CA LEU A 289 -19.60 16.82 4.13
C LEU A 289 -18.07 16.96 4.07
N GLU A 290 -17.53 18.14 3.76
CA GLU A 290 -16.08 18.35 3.79
C GLU A 290 -15.53 18.23 5.22
N THR A 291 -14.38 17.58 5.35
CA THR A 291 -13.67 17.37 6.62
C THR A 291 -12.19 17.76 6.49
N PRO A 292 -11.44 17.89 7.59
CA PRO A 292 -9.99 18.11 7.52
C PRO A 292 -9.21 17.02 6.75
N PHE A 293 -9.78 15.82 6.60
CA PHE A 293 -9.16 14.73 5.84
C PHE A 293 -9.58 14.67 4.37
N LEU A 294 -10.72 15.27 4.01
CA LEU A 294 -11.20 15.25 2.63
C LEU A 294 -12.10 16.45 2.33
N THR A 295 -11.64 17.27 1.39
CA THR A 295 -12.45 18.31 0.75
C THR A 295 -12.56 18.01 -0.74
N LEU A 296 -13.51 18.66 -1.43
CA LEU A 296 -13.66 18.48 -2.87
C LEU A 296 -12.41 18.95 -3.64
N ASP A 297 -11.76 20.02 -3.16
CA ASP A 297 -10.51 20.54 -3.73
C ASP A 297 -9.35 19.55 -3.56
N MET A 298 -9.21 18.96 -2.37
CA MET A 298 -8.21 17.92 -2.11
C MET A 298 -8.41 16.73 -3.04
N LEU A 299 -9.65 16.23 -3.16
CA LEU A 299 -9.99 15.11 -4.04
C LEU A 299 -9.57 15.38 -5.48
N ASP A 300 -9.88 16.58 -6.01
CA ASP A 300 -9.56 16.96 -7.38
C ASP A 300 -8.07 17.03 -7.63
N LYS A 301 -7.34 17.72 -6.76
CA LYS A 301 -5.90 17.93 -6.89
C LYS A 301 -5.12 16.65 -6.69
N PHE A 302 -5.46 15.83 -5.69
CA PHE A 302 -4.81 14.54 -5.47
C PHE A 302 -4.96 13.65 -6.70
N LEU A 303 -6.16 13.53 -7.27
CA LEU A 303 -6.37 12.67 -8.44
C LEU A 303 -5.70 13.24 -9.71
N ALA A 304 -5.67 14.56 -9.89
CA ALA A 304 -4.93 15.19 -10.99
C ALA A 304 -3.41 14.95 -10.89
N LEU A 305 -2.86 14.91 -9.67
CA LEU A 305 -1.46 14.58 -9.43
C LEU A 305 -1.17 13.08 -9.52
N ALA A 306 -2.12 12.22 -9.13
CA ALA A 306 -1.94 10.78 -9.02
C ALA A 306 -2.14 10.01 -10.33
N LEU A 307 -3.16 10.39 -11.12
CA LEU A 307 -3.49 9.69 -12.36
C LEU A 307 -2.45 9.95 -13.46
N PRO A 308 -2.28 9.04 -14.44
CA PRO A 308 -1.48 9.33 -15.62
C PRO A 308 -1.94 10.61 -16.33
N PRO A 309 -1.03 11.41 -16.91
CA PRO A 309 -1.42 12.63 -17.62
C PRO A 309 -2.45 12.36 -18.72
N GLY A 310 -3.51 13.16 -18.76
CA GLY A 310 -4.61 13.02 -19.72
C GLY A 310 -5.72 12.05 -19.31
N CYS A 311 -5.57 11.32 -18.21
CA CYS A 311 -6.65 10.51 -17.66
C CYS A 311 -7.66 11.36 -16.86
N SER A 312 -8.93 10.95 -16.89
CA SER A 312 -9.98 11.46 -16.03
C SER A 312 -10.18 10.56 -14.81
N LYS A 313 -11.08 10.96 -13.91
CA LYS A 313 -11.49 10.14 -12.75
C LYS A 313 -12.22 8.87 -13.12
N ASP A 314 -12.62 8.69 -14.39
CA ASP A 314 -13.17 7.44 -14.90
C ASP A 314 -12.09 6.37 -15.11
N HIS A 315 -10.83 6.66 -14.78
CA HIS A 315 -9.75 5.69 -14.82
C HIS A 315 -10.07 4.46 -13.95
N PRO A 316 -9.77 3.22 -14.38
CA PRO A 316 -10.18 1.99 -13.68
C PRO A 316 -9.73 1.87 -12.21
N ILE A 317 -8.64 2.54 -11.81
CA ILE A 317 -8.17 2.57 -10.42
C ILE A 317 -9.07 3.40 -9.51
N THR A 318 -9.66 4.47 -10.03
CA THR A 318 -10.56 5.37 -9.28
C THR A 318 -12.01 5.00 -9.51
N CYS A 319 -12.36 4.49 -10.69
CA CYS A 319 -13.73 4.09 -11.06
C CYS A 319 -13.78 2.60 -11.49
N PRO A 320 -13.60 1.63 -10.56
CA PRO A 320 -13.66 0.20 -10.92
C PRO A 320 -15.05 -0.27 -11.34
N MET A 321 -16.10 0.50 -11.03
CA MET A 321 -17.48 0.28 -11.49
C MET A 321 -17.80 0.98 -12.83
N GLY A 322 -16.83 1.71 -13.40
CA GLY A 322 -16.98 2.45 -14.64
C GLY A 322 -16.73 1.60 -15.89
N ALA A 323 -17.19 2.07 -17.04
CA ALA A 323 -17.10 1.35 -18.31
C ALA A 323 -15.67 1.12 -18.82
N ALA A 324 -14.68 1.87 -18.30
CA ALA A 324 -13.27 1.69 -18.65
C ALA A 324 -12.60 0.54 -17.87
N ALA A 325 -13.21 0.07 -16.78
CA ALA A 325 -12.69 -1.00 -15.94
C ALA A 325 -13.10 -2.39 -16.48
N PRO A 326 -12.32 -3.45 -16.16
CA PRO A 326 -12.76 -4.82 -16.44
C PRO A 326 -14.13 -5.12 -15.82
N PRO A 327 -15.00 -5.90 -16.47
CA PRO A 327 -16.29 -6.27 -15.91
C PRO A 327 -16.13 -6.96 -14.56
N MET A 328 -16.78 -6.45 -13.51
CA MET A 328 -16.67 -7.00 -12.15
C MET A 328 -17.00 -8.50 -12.09
N GLY A 329 -17.93 -8.98 -12.93
CA GLY A 329 -18.30 -10.39 -13.01
C GLY A 329 -17.11 -11.31 -13.33
N GLU A 330 -16.16 -10.83 -14.13
CA GLU A 330 -14.97 -11.57 -14.58
C GLU A 330 -13.85 -11.60 -13.53
N LEU A 331 -13.91 -10.73 -12.51
CA LEU A 331 -12.87 -10.64 -11.48
C LEU A 331 -12.99 -11.78 -10.45
N ARG A 332 -11.90 -12.52 -10.21
CA ARG A 332 -11.83 -13.45 -9.07
C ARG A 332 -11.44 -12.64 -7.83
N MET A 333 -12.42 -12.36 -6.97
CA MET A 333 -12.26 -11.51 -5.78
C MET A 333 -12.50 -12.33 -4.50
N PRO A 334 -11.76 -12.07 -3.41
CA PRO A 334 -12.11 -12.60 -2.09
C PRO A 334 -13.38 -11.92 -1.56
N PRO A 335 -14.00 -12.45 -0.49
CA PRO A 335 -15.03 -11.73 0.26
C PRO A 335 -14.54 -10.35 0.69
N LEU A 336 -15.41 -9.33 0.66
CA LEU A 336 -15.07 -7.98 1.08
C LEU A 336 -15.93 -7.52 2.25
N LEU A 337 -15.29 -6.86 3.23
CA LEU A 337 -15.94 -5.98 4.21
C LEU A 337 -15.74 -4.53 3.74
N LEU A 338 -16.73 -4.00 3.02
CA LEU A 338 -16.73 -2.60 2.61
C LEU A 338 -17.23 -1.73 3.76
N VAL A 339 -16.40 -0.79 4.19
CA VAL A 339 -16.74 0.17 5.24
C VAL A 339 -16.97 1.54 4.63
N VAL A 340 -18.11 2.15 4.94
CA VAL A 340 -18.55 3.46 4.43
C VAL A 340 -18.90 4.35 5.63
N ALA A 341 -18.62 5.65 5.54
CA ALA A 341 -19.04 6.62 6.54
C ALA A 341 -20.31 7.34 6.06
N GLU A 342 -21.33 7.49 6.94
CA GLU A 342 -22.60 8.14 6.59
C GLU A 342 -22.41 9.57 6.06
N ARG A 343 -21.40 10.28 6.60
CA ARG A 343 -21.08 11.67 6.21
C ARG A 343 -19.82 11.77 5.36
N ASP A 344 -19.49 10.72 4.60
CA ASP A 344 -18.39 10.78 3.66
C ASP A 344 -18.74 11.61 2.42
N LEU A 345 -17.81 12.47 1.97
CA LEU A 345 -17.94 13.27 0.76
C LEU A 345 -18.12 12.38 -0.48
N ILE A 346 -17.51 11.20 -0.49
CA ILE A 346 -17.56 10.25 -1.62
C ILE A 346 -18.46 9.04 -1.36
N ARG A 347 -19.34 9.13 -0.35
CA ARG A 347 -20.26 8.05 0.05
C ARG A 347 -21.05 7.46 -1.11
N ASP A 348 -21.62 8.31 -1.96
CA ASP A 348 -22.49 7.86 -3.04
C ASP A 348 -21.74 6.93 -4.02
N THR A 349 -20.49 7.26 -4.38
CA THR A 349 -19.69 6.44 -5.29
C THR A 349 -19.13 5.19 -4.63
N GLU A 350 -18.92 5.20 -3.31
CA GLU A 350 -18.64 3.97 -2.53
C GLU A 350 -19.84 3.01 -2.53
N MET A 351 -21.06 3.55 -2.39
CA MET A 351 -22.30 2.78 -2.48
C MET A 351 -22.56 2.25 -3.89
N GLU A 352 -22.30 3.03 -4.94
CA GLU A 352 -22.33 2.57 -6.32
C GLU A 352 -21.39 1.37 -6.55
N TYR A 353 -20.18 1.43 -5.99
CA TYR A 353 -19.23 0.32 -6.04
C TYR A 353 -19.78 -0.93 -5.32
N CYS A 354 -20.37 -0.77 -4.13
CA CYS A 354 -21.01 -1.84 -3.38
C CYS A 354 -22.10 -2.54 -4.20
N GLU A 355 -22.99 -1.76 -4.79
CA GLU A 355 -24.09 -2.24 -5.63
C GLU A 355 -23.57 -2.97 -6.87
N ALA A 356 -22.57 -2.42 -7.55
CA ALA A 356 -21.98 -3.03 -8.73
C ALA A 356 -21.30 -4.38 -8.41
N MET A 357 -20.58 -4.47 -7.29
CA MET A 357 -19.94 -5.72 -6.85
C MET A 357 -20.98 -6.79 -6.50
N ARG A 358 -22.06 -6.43 -5.80
CA ARG A 358 -23.16 -7.34 -5.47
C ARG A 358 -23.91 -7.79 -6.73
N ALA A 359 -24.19 -6.87 -7.65
CA ALA A 359 -24.83 -7.19 -8.93
C ALA A 359 -23.98 -8.15 -9.78
N ALA A 360 -22.65 -8.08 -9.65
CA ALA A 360 -21.69 -9.00 -10.26
C ALA A 360 -21.53 -10.34 -9.49
N GLY A 361 -22.32 -10.57 -8.45
CA GLY A 361 -22.30 -11.81 -7.67
C GLY A 361 -21.11 -11.95 -6.72
N LYS A 362 -20.46 -10.84 -6.32
CA LYS A 362 -19.36 -10.86 -5.33
C LYS A 362 -19.92 -10.82 -3.91
N GLU A 363 -19.21 -11.46 -2.99
CA GLU A 363 -19.53 -11.44 -1.56
C GLU A 363 -19.04 -10.12 -0.95
N VAL A 364 -19.99 -9.24 -0.62
CA VAL A 364 -19.71 -7.93 -0.02
C VAL A 364 -20.59 -7.70 1.20
N GLU A 365 -19.97 -7.73 2.37
CA GLU A 365 -20.52 -7.22 3.62
C GLU A 365 -20.34 -5.71 3.67
N LEU A 366 -21.40 -4.98 4.02
CA LEU A 366 -21.37 -3.52 4.11
C LEU A 366 -21.51 -3.12 5.57
N VAL A 367 -20.59 -2.30 6.04
CA VAL A 367 -20.67 -1.61 7.33
C VAL A 367 -20.76 -0.12 7.05
N GLU A 368 -21.80 0.52 7.57
CA GLU A 368 -21.96 1.97 7.51
C GLU A 368 -21.75 2.54 8.92
N ASN A 369 -20.77 3.43 9.08
CA ASN A 369 -20.51 4.14 10.32
C ASN A 369 -21.34 5.43 10.37
N PRO A 370 -22.38 5.52 11.23
CA PRO A 370 -23.23 6.70 11.30
C PRO A 370 -22.52 7.94 11.85
N ARG A 371 -22.97 9.11 11.42
CA ARG A 371 -22.61 10.46 11.92
C ARG A 371 -21.15 10.90 11.78
N VAL A 372 -20.27 10.04 11.31
CA VAL A 372 -18.84 10.32 11.10
C VAL A 372 -18.53 10.53 9.62
N GLY A 373 -17.41 11.19 9.33
CA GLY A 373 -16.94 11.47 7.97
C GLY A 373 -15.70 10.67 7.56
N HIS A 374 -15.10 11.07 6.43
CA HIS A 374 -13.99 10.36 5.81
C HIS A 374 -12.82 10.07 6.76
N SER A 375 -12.45 8.79 6.88
CA SER A 375 -11.34 8.27 7.70
C SER A 375 -11.27 8.81 9.14
N PHE A 376 -12.43 9.07 9.76
CA PHE A 376 -12.55 9.68 11.09
C PHE A 376 -11.66 9.06 12.17
N TYR A 377 -11.49 7.73 12.14
CA TYR A 377 -10.71 6.96 13.13
C TYR A 377 -9.22 7.27 13.13
N LEU A 378 -8.70 7.93 12.08
CA LEU A 378 -7.30 8.37 12.02
C LEU A 378 -7.06 9.68 12.79
N ASN A 379 -8.11 10.47 13.05
CA ASN A 379 -8.01 11.68 13.86
C ASN A 379 -8.09 11.31 15.35
N LYS A 380 -6.93 11.08 15.96
CA LYS A 380 -6.85 10.72 17.40
C LYS A 380 -7.56 11.72 18.31
N ILE A 381 -7.51 13.02 18.00
CA ILE A 381 -8.20 14.05 18.78
C ILE A 381 -9.71 13.83 18.72
N ALA A 382 -10.25 13.62 17.53
CA ALA A 382 -11.68 13.34 17.36
C ALA A 382 -12.07 12.04 18.07
N VAL A 383 -11.30 10.97 17.91
CA VAL A 383 -11.56 9.69 18.59
C VAL A 383 -11.59 9.82 20.13
N ASP A 384 -10.78 10.71 20.70
CA ASP A 384 -10.71 10.92 22.15
C ASP A 384 -11.76 11.89 22.70
N THR A 385 -12.29 12.80 21.86
CA THR A 385 -13.09 13.95 22.33
C THR A 385 -14.51 13.99 21.79
N ASP A 386 -14.76 13.39 20.62
CA ASP A 386 -16.09 13.25 20.01
C ASP A 386 -16.64 11.85 20.30
N PRO A 387 -17.76 11.72 21.04
CA PRO A 387 -18.37 10.44 21.36
C PRO A 387 -18.72 9.60 20.11
N ASP A 388 -19.17 10.23 19.03
CA ASP A 388 -19.51 9.52 17.79
C ASP A 388 -18.25 8.93 17.16
N ALA A 389 -17.17 9.70 17.06
CA ALA A 389 -15.91 9.19 16.51
C ALA A 389 -15.32 8.06 17.36
N GLY A 390 -15.37 8.17 18.69
CA GLY A 390 -14.90 7.13 19.61
C GLY A 390 -15.69 5.83 19.50
N GLU A 391 -17.02 5.92 19.53
CA GLU A 391 -17.93 4.78 19.40
C GLU A 391 -17.79 4.10 18.03
N GLN A 392 -17.80 4.89 16.95
CA GLN A 392 -17.67 4.34 15.59
C GLN A 392 -16.29 3.73 15.34
N THR A 393 -15.24 4.20 16.01
CA THR A 393 -13.91 3.59 15.90
C THR A 393 -13.89 2.21 16.56
N ALA A 394 -14.56 2.06 17.70
CA ALA A 394 -14.71 0.76 18.35
C ALA A 394 -15.54 -0.19 17.48
N ALA A 395 -16.69 0.26 16.97
CA ALA A 395 -17.55 -0.52 16.08
C ALA A 395 -16.83 -0.97 14.80
N LEU A 396 -15.98 -0.10 14.22
CA LEU A 396 -15.14 -0.45 13.07
C LEU A 396 -14.17 -1.59 13.41
N ILE A 397 -13.48 -1.52 14.55
CA ILE A 397 -12.53 -2.57 14.97
C ILE A 397 -13.27 -3.89 15.20
N ASP A 398 -14.44 -3.86 15.86
CA ASP A 398 -15.25 -5.04 16.10
C ASP A 398 -15.72 -5.68 14.79
N ALA A 399 -16.18 -4.88 13.83
CA ALA A 399 -16.59 -5.37 12.51
C ALA A 399 -15.42 -6.01 11.74
N ILE A 400 -14.23 -5.40 11.76
CA ILE A 400 -13.03 -5.96 11.12
C ILE A 400 -12.64 -7.29 11.80
N LYS A 401 -12.66 -7.33 13.13
CA LYS A 401 -12.35 -8.53 13.89
C LYS A 401 -13.32 -9.67 13.56
N ASP A 402 -14.61 -9.38 13.58
CA ASP A 402 -15.65 -10.35 13.28
C ASP A 402 -15.54 -10.88 11.83
N PHE A 403 -15.22 -10.02 10.87
CA PHE A 403 -14.96 -10.42 9.50
C PHE A 403 -13.71 -11.30 9.39
N VAL A 404 -12.61 -10.90 10.03
CA VAL A 404 -11.37 -11.68 10.06
C VAL A 404 -11.62 -13.05 10.68
N ASP A 405 -12.35 -13.14 11.79
CA ASP A 405 -12.63 -14.40 12.48
C ASP A 405 -13.48 -15.39 11.67
N ARG A 406 -14.33 -14.90 10.76
CA ARG A 406 -15.15 -15.73 9.87
C ARG A 406 -14.40 -16.33 8.68
N HIS A 407 -13.33 -15.70 8.20
CA HIS A 407 -12.64 -16.04 6.95
C HIS A 407 -11.20 -16.56 7.16
#